data_AF-A0AAV2Z4W2-F1
#
_entry.id   AF-A0AAV2Z4W2-F1
#
_cell.length_a   1.000
_cell.length_b   1.000
_cell.length_c   1.000
_cell.angle_alpha   90.00
_cell.angle_beta   90.00
_cell.angle_gamma   90.00
#
_symmetry.space_group_name_H-M   'P 1'
#
loop_
_entity.id
_entity.type
_entity.pdbx_description
1 polymer ?
#
loop_
_entity_poly.entity_id
_entity_poly.type
_entity_poly.pdbx_seq_one_letter_code
_entity_poly.pdbx_strand_id
1 'polypeptide(L)'
;MLKYQKWVVALVVLFALWLALCKYVAALVPDARVLQVVQMLPMYALVSFGAYSLAVIGINVISIEDCVDASKELDVQVKDAKEDLRKKGMKLVGEAADHRLDSVSLSSYLVDASRSKGADDGGLSVKRPNINQESAQVRRMVNSMDRIKELAADMGLTKGVLEMALDIYAEAERKEISMRGPEKDSVPVAILFIACRKNGHSRSLKEFEAASGVAKKRIGKTFLSLTRSMEIDMCQASTEEYVARFCSKLGLPHKTQHIANDVAKKADTLGLSTGKSPIAMAASVIYLVAAYTNAKRSIQEISNVTMIGEKNMKVVCKELNKSRVVLFEGVLLT
;
A
#
# COMPACT_ATOMS: atom_id res chain seq x y z
N MET A 1 30.81 -55.03 8.48
CA MET A 1 29.46 -55.41 8.97
C MET A 1 28.66 -54.14 9.21
N LEU A 2 27.54 -54.00 8.50
CA LEU A 2 26.61 -52.87 8.65
C LEU A 2 26.18 -52.76 10.13
N LYS A 3 26.00 -51.54 10.66
CA LYS A 3 25.60 -51.32 12.07
C LYS A 3 24.39 -52.17 12.46
N TYR A 4 23.47 -52.41 11.53
CA TYR A 4 22.31 -53.26 11.70
C TYR A 4 22.64 -54.74 11.96
N GLN A 5 23.64 -55.32 11.28
CA GLN A 5 24.02 -56.72 11.47
C GLN A 5 24.53 -56.99 12.89
N LYS A 6 25.22 -56.02 13.53
CA LYS A 6 25.68 -56.15 14.91
C LYS A 6 24.51 -56.26 15.91
N TRP A 7 23.45 -55.47 15.69
CA TRP A 7 22.25 -55.49 16.52
C TRP A 7 21.43 -56.77 16.34
N VAL A 8 21.30 -57.26 15.11
CA VAL A 8 20.61 -58.53 14.83
C VAL A 8 21.31 -59.71 15.50
N VAL A 9 22.64 -59.77 15.40
CA VAL A 9 23.42 -60.83 16.08
C VAL A 9 23.26 -60.73 17.60
N ALA A 10 23.30 -59.51 18.18
CA ALA A 10 23.10 -59.33 19.62
C ALA A 10 21.71 -59.79 20.09
N LEU A 11 20.65 -59.51 19.33
CA LEU A 11 19.28 -59.92 19.67
C LEU A 11 19.14 -61.45 19.64
N VAL A 12 19.69 -62.09 18.61
CA VAL A 12 19.67 -63.56 18.47
C VAL A 12 20.40 -64.23 19.63
N VAL A 13 21.57 -63.71 20.04
CA VAL A 13 22.32 -64.25 21.19
C VAL A 13 21.54 -64.07 22.50
N LEU A 14 20.88 -62.93 22.71
CA LEU A 14 20.10 -62.66 23.91
C LEU A 14 18.86 -63.57 23.99
N PHE A 15 18.20 -63.80 22.86
CA PHE A 15 17.07 -64.74 22.78
C PHE A 15 17.50 -66.19 23.04
N ALA A 16 18.65 -66.60 22.50
CA ALA A 16 19.22 -67.93 22.76
C ALA A 16 19.59 -68.12 24.25
N LEU A 17 20.16 -67.09 24.89
CA LEU A 17 20.45 -67.08 26.33
C LEU A 17 19.17 -67.19 27.16
N TRP A 18 18.09 -66.48 26.77
CA TRP A 18 16.81 -66.58 27.45
C TRP A 18 16.20 -67.98 27.36
N LEU A 19 16.21 -68.61 26.17
CA LEU A 19 15.73 -70.00 26.00
C LEU A 19 16.56 -71.00 26.82
N ALA A 20 17.88 -70.80 26.88
CA ALA A 20 18.76 -71.61 27.73
C ALA A 20 18.43 -71.41 29.22
N LEU A 21 18.15 -70.19 29.65
CA LEU A 21 17.76 -69.87 31.03
C LEU A 21 16.40 -70.51 31.38
N CYS A 22 15.42 -70.47 30.47
CA CYS A 22 14.13 -71.14 30.65
C CYS A 22 14.29 -72.65 30.83
N LYS A 23 15.15 -73.30 30.03
CA LYS A 23 15.45 -74.74 30.16
C LYS A 23 16.17 -75.06 31.47
N TYR A 24 17.13 -74.22 31.88
CA TYR A 24 17.90 -74.41 33.10
C TYR A 24 17.05 -74.22 34.37
N VAL A 25 16.23 -73.18 34.42
CA VAL A 25 15.34 -72.90 35.56
C VAL A 25 14.26 -73.98 35.70
N ALA A 26 13.72 -74.49 34.58
CA ALA A 26 12.77 -75.60 34.60
C ALA A 26 13.36 -76.92 35.15
N ALA A 27 14.69 -77.09 35.11
CA ALA A 27 15.36 -78.29 35.60
C ALA A 27 15.76 -78.23 37.09
N LEU A 28 15.93 -77.04 37.67
CA LEU A 28 16.57 -76.87 38.99
C LEU A 28 15.62 -76.40 40.12
N VAL A 29 14.47 -75.78 39.79
CA VAL A 29 13.55 -75.20 40.80
C VAL A 29 12.07 -75.45 40.42
N PRO A 30 11.28 -76.20 41.22
CA PRO A 30 9.87 -76.49 40.95
C PRO A 30 8.90 -75.50 41.61
N ASP A 31 9.31 -74.26 41.87
CA ASP A 31 8.43 -73.21 42.38
C ASP A 31 7.74 -72.49 41.21
N ALA A 32 6.40 -72.65 41.11
CA ALA A 32 5.59 -72.17 40.00
C ALA A 32 5.68 -70.66 39.79
N ARG A 33 5.96 -69.89 40.84
CA ARG A 33 6.06 -68.42 40.77
C ARG A 33 7.31 -67.96 40.01
N VAL A 34 8.43 -68.65 40.20
CA VAL A 34 9.72 -68.29 39.57
C VAL A 34 9.67 -68.58 38.06
N LEU A 35 9.05 -69.70 37.67
CA LEU A 35 8.87 -70.08 36.27
C LEU A 35 8.02 -69.05 35.50
N GLN A 36 6.96 -68.55 36.12
CA GLN A 36 6.07 -67.54 35.52
C GLN A 36 6.79 -66.20 35.30
N VAL A 37 7.63 -65.77 36.25
CA VAL A 37 8.41 -64.52 36.12
C VAL A 37 9.47 -64.62 35.02
N VAL A 38 10.19 -65.75 34.93
CA VAL A 38 11.23 -65.96 33.90
C VAL A 38 10.64 -66.03 32.49
N GLN A 39 9.44 -66.61 32.36
CA GLN A 39 8.73 -66.68 31.09
C GLN A 39 8.21 -65.30 30.63
N MET A 40 7.82 -64.41 31.55
CA MET A 40 7.35 -63.05 31.22
C MET A 40 8.47 -62.01 31.09
N LEU A 41 9.70 -62.34 31.48
CA LEU A 41 10.88 -61.46 31.41
C LEU A 41 11.09 -60.76 30.04
N PRO A 42 10.98 -61.43 28.88
CA PRO A 42 11.13 -60.76 27.58
C PRO A 42 10.03 -59.74 27.30
N MET A 43 8.81 -59.95 27.82
CA MET A 43 7.73 -58.97 27.70
C MET A 43 8.03 -57.71 28.52
N TYR A 44 8.53 -57.86 29.76
CA TYR A 44 8.95 -56.73 30.58
C TYR A 44 10.15 -55.96 29.97
N ALA A 45 11.10 -56.67 29.36
CA ALA A 45 12.23 -56.05 28.66
C ALA A 45 11.77 -55.26 27.43
N LEU A 46 10.82 -55.79 26.65
CA LEU A 46 10.25 -55.10 25.50
C LEU A 46 9.52 -53.82 25.90
N VAL A 47 8.68 -53.89 26.94
CA VAL A 47 7.90 -52.74 27.45
C VAL A 47 8.83 -51.65 28.01
N SER A 48 9.84 -52.02 28.81
CA SER A 48 10.80 -51.06 29.36
C SER A 48 11.69 -50.42 28.29
N PHE A 49 12.14 -51.19 27.29
CA PHE A 49 12.85 -50.66 26.13
C PHE A 49 11.99 -49.71 25.30
N GLY A 50 10.72 -50.07 25.07
CA GLY A 50 9.76 -49.20 24.37
C GLY A 50 9.54 -47.87 25.10
N ALA A 51 9.36 -47.92 26.43
CA ALA A 51 9.22 -46.73 27.25
C ALA A 51 10.49 -45.84 27.23
N TYR A 52 11.68 -46.45 27.32
CA TYR A 52 12.95 -45.73 27.23
C TYR A 52 13.15 -45.07 25.86
N SER A 53 12.83 -45.78 24.77
CA SER A 53 12.92 -45.24 23.42
C SER A 53 11.99 -44.05 23.20
N LEU A 54 10.74 -44.13 23.68
CA LEU A 54 9.79 -43.03 23.60
C LEU A 54 10.24 -41.82 24.43
N ALA A 55 10.79 -42.04 25.63
CA ALA A 55 11.33 -40.97 26.47
C ALA A 55 12.52 -40.26 25.80
N VAL A 56 13.45 -41.02 25.20
CA VAL A 56 14.61 -40.44 24.49
C VAL A 56 14.18 -39.65 23.25
N ILE A 57 13.23 -40.18 22.46
CA ILE A 57 12.69 -39.44 21.31
C ILE A 57 11.97 -38.18 21.79
N GLY A 58 11.18 -38.26 22.87
CA GLY A 58 10.51 -37.11 23.47
C GLY A 58 11.49 -36.02 23.92
N ILE A 59 12.55 -36.39 24.63
CA ILE A 59 13.61 -35.46 25.05
C ILE A 59 14.29 -34.82 23.84
N ASN A 60 14.62 -35.59 22.81
CA ASN A 60 15.27 -35.07 21.61
C ASN A 60 14.36 -34.16 20.77
N VAL A 61 13.07 -34.47 20.67
CA VAL A 61 12.08 -33.63 19.96
C VAL A 61 11.86 -32.31 20.71
N ILE A 62 11.85 -32.34 22.05
CA ILE A 62 11.76 -31.13 22.88
C ILE A 62 13.05 -30.30 22.82
N SER A 63 14.20 -30.95 22.59
CA SER A 63 15.51 -30.29 22.48
C SER A 63 15.83 -29.74 21.09
N ILE A 64 14.92 -29.83 20.11
CA ILE A 64 15.05 -29.07 18.87
C ILE A 64 14.87 -27.60 19.23
N GLU A 65 15.98 -26.93 19.45
CA GLU A 65 16.03 -25.51 19.75
C GLU A 65 15.69 -24.77 18.46
N ASP A 66 14.42 -24.42 18.29
CA ASP A 66 13.96 -23.56 17.20
C ASP A 66 14.75 -22.25 17.32
N CYS A 67 15.76 -22.06 16.49
CA CYS A 67 16.61 -20.88 16.45
C CYS A 67 15.86 -19.72 15.79
N VAL A 68 14.74 -19.33 16.41
CA VAL A 68 13.88 -18.23 15.98
C VAL A 68 14.68 -16.93 15.88
N ASP A 69 15.65 -16.73 16.77
CA ASP A 69 16.47 -15.52 16.78
C ASP A 69 17.49 -15.48 15.64
N ALA A 70 18.09 -16.62 15.27
CA ALA A 70 18.95 -16.71 14.08
C ALA A 70 18.15 -16.45 12.80
N SER A 71 16.89 -16.91 12.72
CA SER A 71 15.99 -16.60 11.60
C SER A 71 15.68 -15.10 11.54
N LYS A 72 15.36 -14.47 12.68
CA LYS A 72 15.10 -13.02 12.75
C LYS A 72 16.33 -12.20 12.33
N GLU A 73 17.52 -12.60 12.76
CA GLU A 73 18.76 -11.92 12.39
C GLU A 73 19.02 -12.04 10.87
N LEU A 74 18.80 -13.22 10.30
CA LEU A 74 18.89 -13.44 8.85
C LEU A 74 17.88 -12.58 8.07
N ASP A 75 16.64 -12.46 8.57
CA ASP A 75 15.62 -11.63 7.93
C ASP A 75 16.00 -10.13 7.92
N VAL A 76 16.63 -9.64 8.99
CA VAL A 76 17.17 -8.28 9.06
C VAL A 76 18.29 -8.09 8.04
N GLN A 77 19.25 -9.02 7.97
CA GLN A 77 20.34 -8.96 6.99
C GLN A 77 19.84 -8.97 5.54
N VAL A 78 18.81 -9.78 5.24
CA VAL A 78 18.17 -9.82 3.93
C VAL A 78 17.48 -8.49 3.61
N LYS A 79 16.84 -7.87 4.61
CA LYS A 79 16.18 -6.57 4.44
C LYS A 79 17.19 -5.46 4.13
N ASP A 80 18.28 -5.39 4.89
CA ASP A 80 19.33 -4.38 4.70
C ASP A 80 20.01 -4.56 3.34
N ALA A 81 20.32 -5.81 2.95
CA ALA A 81 20.88 -6.12 1.63
C ALA A 81 19.95 -5.71 0.48
N LYS A 82 18.63 -5.91 0.64
CA LYS A 82 17.62 -5.46 -0.33
C LYS A 82 17.57 -3.93 -0.44
N GLU A 83 17.62 -3.22 0.67
CA GLU A 83 17.63 -1.75 0.68
C GLU A 83 18.88 -1.18 0.00
N ASP A 84 20.05 -1.77 0.24
CA ASP A 84 21.30 -1.35 -0.39
C ASP A 84 21.34 -1.64 -1.90
N LEU A 85 20.77 -2.76 -2.33
CA LEU A 85 20.60 -3.05 -3.76
C LEU A 85 19.60 -2.09 -4.42
N ARG A 86 18.53 -1.70 -3.72
CA ARG A 86 17.59 -0.66 -4.18
C ARG A 86 18.26 0.70 -4.31
N LYS A 87 19.12 1.10 -3.37
CA LYS A 87 19.92 2.34 -3.48
C LYS A 87 20.84 2.31 -4.71
N LYS A 88 21.38 1.14 -5.05
CA LYS A 88 22.19 0.92 -6.27
C LYS A 88 21.34 0.81 -7.56
N GLY A 89 20.01 0.90 -7.47
CA GLY A 89 19.11 0.86 -8.62
C GLY A 89 18.88 -0.53 -9.23
N MET A 90 19.22 -1.61 -8.52
CA MET A 90 18.98 -2.97 -8.97
C MET A 90 17.57 -3.44 -8.58
N LYS A 91 16.80 -3.97 -9.54
CA LYS A 91 15.54 -4.69 -9.27
C LYS A 91 15.86 -6.11 -8.87
N LEU A 92 15.32 -6.57 -7.74
CA LEU A 92 15.58 -7.94 -7.25
C LEU A 92 14.67 -8.96 -7.94
N VAL A 93 15.19 -10.17 -8.13
CA VAL A 93 14.43 -11.31 -8.65
C VAL A 93 13.41 -11.73 -7.58
N GLY A 94 12.12 -11.78 -7.94
CA GLY A 94 11.04 -12.15 -7.01
C GLY A 94 10.50 -11.00 -6.15
N GLU A 95 10.88 -9.74 -6.42
CA GLU A 95 10.18 -8.59 -5.86
C GLU A 95 8.72 -8.62 -6.32
N ALA A 96 7.77 -8.33 -5.42
CA ALA A 96 6.36 -8.25 -5.76
C ALA A 96 6.20 -7.17 -6.82
N ALA A 97 6.08 -7.61 -8.08
CA ALA A 97 5.67 -6.73 -9.14
C ALA A 97 4.30 -6.18 -8.76
N ASP A 98 4.08 -4.91 -9.07
CA ASP A 98 2.76 -4.33 -8.90
C ASP A 98 1.81 -5.18 -9.76
N HIS A 99 0.90 -5.95 -9.16
CA HIS A 99 0.01 -6.90 -9.85
C HIS A 99 -0.76 -6.25 -11.01
N ARG A 100 -0.92 -4.93 -10.93
CA ARG A 100 -1.47 -4.03 -11.96
C ARG A 100 -0.70 -4.07 -13.29
N LEU A 101 0.55 -4.53 -13.27
CA LEU A 101 1.50 -4.60 -14.37
C LEU A 101 1.82 -6.05 -14.79
N ASP A 102 1.23 -7.07 -14.16
CA ASP A 102 1.63 -8.47 -14.33
C ASP A 102 1.42 -8.99 -15.76
N SER A 103 0.38 -8.56 -16.46
CA SER A 103 0.09 -9.04 -17.82
C SER A 103 1.11 -8.56 -18.87
N VAL A 104 1.95 -7.58 -18.54
CA VAL A 104 2.81 -6.91 -19.54
C VAL A 104 4.29 -6.85 -19.13
N SER A 105 4.65 -7.19 -17.89
CA SER A 105 5.98 -6.86 -17.32
C SER A 105 7.04 -7.96 -17.35
N LEU A 106 6.73 -9.18 -17.82
CA LEU A 106 7.71 -10.27 -17.93
C LEU A 106 8.60 -10.12 -19.18
N SER A 107 9.43 -9.08 -19.21
CA SER A 107 10.54 -8.98 -20.16
C SER A 107 11.86 -8.92 -19.41
N SER A 108 12.52 -10.07 -19.28
CA SER A 108 13.95 -10.11 -18.93
C SER A 108 14.75 -9.91 -20.22
N TYR A 109 15.71 -8.98 -20.19
CA TYR A 109 16.67 -8.85 -21.27
C TYR A 109 18.07 -9.03 -20.68
N LEU A 110 18.85 -9.90 -21.31
CA LEU A 110 20.24 -10.13 -20.92
C LEU A 110 21.08 -8.97 -21.46
N VAL A 111 21.73 -8.24 -20.55
CA VAL A 111 22.74 -7.25 -20.90
C VAL A 111 24.10 -7.93 -20.77
N ASP A 112 24.84 -7.99 -21.88
CA ASP A 112 26.20 -8.53 -21.87
C ASP A 112 27.16 -7.52 -21.23
N ALA A 113 27.53 -7.77 -19.97
CA ALA A 113 28.41 -6.91 -19.19
C ALA A 113 29.88 -6.95 -19.69
N SER A 114 30.26 -7.97 -20.47
CA SER A 114 31.64 -8.14 -20.94
C SER A 114 32.03 -7.10 -22.00
N ARG A 115 31.06 -6.59 -22.77
CA ARG A 115 31.28 -5.57 -23.80
C ARG A 115 31.51 -4.15 -23.26
N SER A 116 31.29 -3.89 -21.97
CA SER A 116 31.45 -2.53 -21.41
C SER A 116 32.86 -2.24 -20.87
N LYS A 117 33.77 -3.22 -20.85
CA LYS A 117 35.11 -3.09 -20.23
C LYS A 117 36.21 -2.64 -21.20
N GLY A 118 35.88 -2.24 -22.43
CA GLY A 118 36.84 -1.78 -23.42
C GLY A 118 36.36 -0.56 -24.20
N ALA A 119 36.21 0.58 -23.52
CA ALA A 119 36.12 1.89 -24.17
C ALA A 119 36.45 2.98 -23.14
N ASP A 120 37.69 3.47 -23.21
CA ASP A 120 38.08 4.77 -22.67
C ASP A 120 37.23 5.87 -23.33
N ASP A 121 36.90 6.87 -22.51
CA ASP A 121 36.44 8.23 -22.83
C ASP A 121 35.48 8.42 -24.03
N GLY A 122 34.20 8.62 -23.72
CA GLY A 122 33.21 9.14 -24.68
C GLY A 122 31.92 8.35 -24.74
N GLY A 123 31.02 8.57 -23.77
CA GLY A 123 29.58 8.22 -23.78
C GLY A 123 29.08 7.24 -24.86
N LEU A 124 29.42 5.96 -24.76
CA LEU A 124 28.80 4.92 -25.59
C LEU A 124 27.38 4.64 -25.10
N SER A 125 26.38 5.13 -25.85
CA SER A 125 25.00 4.70 -25.64
C SER A 125 24.90 3.20 -25.93
N VAL A 126 24.69 2.39 -24.89
CA VAL A 126 24.32 0.98 -25.05
C VAL A 126 23.10 0.92 -25.97
N LYS A 127 23.27 0.39 -27.18
CA LYS A 127 22.21 0.29 -28.19
C LYS A 127 21.16 -0.67 -27.65
N ARG A 128 20.08 -0.10 -27.08
CA ARG A 128 18.95 -0.86 -26.56
C ARG A 128 18.36 -1.68 -27.72
N PRO A 129 18.04 -2.98 -27.52
CA PRO A 129 17.39 -3.78 -28.55
C PRO A 129 16.09 -3.10 -29.01
N ASN A 130 15.72 -3.33 -30.27
CA ASN A 130 14.54 -2.73 -30.88
C ASN A 130 13.31 -3.11 -30.03
N ILE A 131 12.68 -2.10 -29.43
CA ILE A 131 11.60 -2.25 -28.45
C ILE A 131 10.36 -2.74 -29.21
N ASN A 132 9.96 -4.00 -29.02
CA ASN A 132 8.68 -4.52 -29.50
C ASN A 132 7.54 -3.61 -29.04
N GLN A 133 6.47 -3.47 -29.83
CA GLN A 133 5.34 -2.57 -29.53
C GLN A 133 4.75 -2.76 -28.13
N GLU A 134 4.71 -4.01 -27.64
CA GLU A 134 4.31 -4.38 -26.27
C GLU A 134 5.23 -3.72 -25.23
N SER A 135 6.54 -3.78 -25.41
CA SER A 135 7.49 -3.12 -24.50
C SER A 135 7.43 -1.58 -24.54
N ALA A 136 6.94 -0.99 -25.64
CA ALA A 136 6.66 0.45 -25.70
C ALA A 136 5.38 0.82 -24.93
N GLN A 137 4.37 -0.07 -24.88
CA GLN A 137 3.18 0.10 -24.05
C GLN A 137 3.53 0.03 -22.57
N VAL A 138 4.30 -0.98 -22.14
CA VAL A 138 4.77 -1.11 -20.75
C VAL A 138 5.47 0.15 -20.29
N ARG A 139 6.43 0.65 -21.07
CA ARG A 139 7.18 1.87 -20.73
C ARG A 139 6.26 3.07 -20.58
N ARG A 140 5.27 3.23 -21.46
CA ARG A 140 4.27 4.32 -21.34
C ARG A 140 3.45 4.19 -20.06
N MET A 141 3.02 2.97 -19.72
CA MET A 141 2.26 2.69 -18.51
C MET A 141 3.08 3.01 -17.25
N VAL A 142 4.32 2.52 -17.18
CA VAL A 142 5.24 2.80 -16.06
C VAL A 142 5.50 4.30 -15.93
N ASN A 143 5.82 4.99 -17.04
CA ASN A 143 6.06 6.44 -17.01
C ASN A 143 4.83 7.22 -16.52
N SER A 144 3.62 6.79 -16.88
CA SER A 144 2.38 7.45 -16.46
C SER A 144 2.08 7.18 -14.98
N MET A 145 2.31 5.96 -14.50
CA MET A 145 2.19 5.61 -13.08
C MET A 145 3.21 6.38 -12.23
N ASP A 146 4.45 6.50 -12.70
CA ASP A 146 5.48 7.28 -12.03
C ASP A 146 5.11 8.76 -11.99
N ARG A 147 4.52 9.30 -13.07
CA ARG A 147 4.00 10.67 -13.09
C ARG A 147 2.85 10.89 -12.10
N ILE A 148 1.95 9.92 -11.91
CA ILE A 148 0.90 9.97 -10.89
C ILE A 148 1.53 10.01 -9.49
N LYS A 149 2.54 9.17 -9.23
CA LYS A 149 3.26 9.13 -7.95
C LYS A 149 3.97 10.44 -7.64
N GLU A 150 4.66 11.02 -8.63
CA GLU A 150 5.32 12.32 -8.54
C GLU A 150 4.32 13.43 -8.17
N LEU A 151 3.23 13.56 -8.95
CA LEU A 151 2.21 14.59 -8.71
C LEU A 151 1.49 14.42 -7.36
N ALA A 152 1.26 13.18 -6.94
CA ALA A 152 0.67 12.91 -5.65
C ALA A 152 1.59 13.32 -4.49
N ALA A 153 2.91 13.13 -4.64
CA ALA A 153 3.90 13.58 -3.68
C ALA A 153 3.96 15.11 -3.61
N ASP A 154 4.01 15.79 -4.77
CA ASP A 154 4.04 17.26 -4.86
C ASP A 154 2.81 17.91 -4.21
N MET A 155 1.64 17.29 -4.35
CA MET A 155 0.39 17.77 -3.77
C MET A 155 0.15 17.32 -2.32
N GLY A 156 1.02 16.46 -1.77
CA GLY A 156 0.89 15.90 -0.42
C GLY A 156 -0.38 15.06 -0.24
N LEU A 157 -0.71 14.21 -1.21
CA LEU A 157 -1.89 13.34 -1.15
C LEU A 157 -1.65 12.09 -0.31
N THR A 158 -2.72 11.52 0.24
CA THR A 158 -2.65 10.29 1.03
C THR A 158 -2.37 9.07 0.16
N LYS A 159 -1.75 8.04 0.74
CA LYS A 159 -1.44 6.78 0.02
C LYS A 159 -2.69 6.12 -0.57
N GLY A 160 -3.82 6.17 0.14
CA GLY A 160 -5.09 5.63 -0.37
C GLY A 160 -5.60 6.33 -1.64
N VAL A 161 -5.37 7.64 -1.77
CA VAL A 161 -5.70 8.36 -3.02
C VAL A 161 -4.78 7.96 -4.16
N LEU A 162 -3.49 7.77 -3.87
CA LEU A 162 -2.51 7.32 -4.85
C LEU A 162 -2.84 5.91 -5.36
N GLU A 163 -3.11 4.96 -4.45
CA GLU A 163 -3.48 3.59 -4.81
C GLU A 163 -4.74 3.56 -5.67
N MET A 164 -5.78 4.30 -5.29
CA MET A 164 -7.01 4.43 -6.10
C MET A 164 -6.77 5.10 -7.46
N ALA A 165 -5.84 6.05 -7.57
CA ALA A 165 -5.48 6.64 -8.85
C ALA A 165 -4.82 5.61 -9.78
N LEU A 166 -3.93 4.78 -9.23
CA LEU A 166 -3.33 3.66 -9.97
C LEU A 166 -4.39 2.60 -10.32
N ASP A 167 -5.34 2.32 -9.40
CA ASP A 167 -6.74 1.88 -9.60
C ASP A 167 -7.25 2.13 -11.00
N ILE A 168 -7.72 3.35 -11.11
CA ILE A 168 -8.46 3.89 -12.22
C ILE A 168 -7.59 3.89 -13.48
N TYR A 169 -6.28 4.15 -13.35
CA TYR A 169 -5.38 4.11 -14.50
C TYR A 169 -5.25 2.71 -15.12
N ALA A 170 -5.05 1.69 -14.29
CA ALA A 170 -4.97 0.31 -14.77
C ALA A 170 -6.29 -0.15 -15.40
N GLU A 171 -7.43 0.28 -14.84
CA GLU A 171 -8.74 0.00 -15.42
C GLU A 171 -8.96 0.72 -16.76
N ALA A 172 -8.52 1.98 -16.86
CA ALA A 172 -8.61 2.77 -18.07
C ALA A 172 -7.83 2.15 -19.24
N GLU A 173 -6.63 1.62 -18.96
CA GLU A 173 -5.79 0.93 -19.94
C GLU A 173 -6.43 -0.40 -20.36
N ARG A 174 -7.01 -1.17 -19.42
CA ARG A 174 -7.75 -2.41 -19.74
C ARG A 174 -8.94 -2.18 -20.67
N LYS A 175 -9.61 -1.02 -20.55
CA LYS A 175 -10.72 -0.60 -21.42
C LYS A 175 -10.25 -0.01 -22.76
N GLU A 176 -8.95 0.00 -23.04
CA GLU A 176 -8.31 0.58 -24.23
C GLU A 176 -8.80 2.00 -24.57
N ILE A 177 -9.12 2.80 -23.54
CA ILE A 177 -9.58 4.16 -23.74
C ILE A 177 -8.45 4.90 -24.46
N SER A 178 -8.75 5.51 -25.61
CA SER A 178 -7.70 6.09 -26.46
C SER A 178 -7.01 7.26 -25.76
N MET A 179 -5.90 6.95 -25.07
CA MET A 179 -4.98 7.90 -24.45
C MET A 179 -3.94 8.41 -25.47
N ARG A 180 -4.20 8.23 -26.77
CA ARG A 180 -3.25 8.53 -27.85
C ARG A 180 -3.44 9.96 -28.36
N GLY A 181 -2.43 10.82 -28.16
CA GLY A 181 -2.39 12.17 -28.75
C GLY A 181 -1.72 13.21 -27.84
N PRO A 182 -2.06 14.51 -27.98
CA PRO A 182 -1.56 15.57 -27.09
C PRO A 182 -2.08 15.47 -25.64
N GLU A 183 -2.97 14.52 -25.37
CA GLU A 183 -3.57 14.28 -24.06
C GLU A 183 -2.74 13.31 -23.19
N LYS A 184 -1.62 12.78 -23.69
CA LYS A 184 -0.75 11.85 -22.94
C LYS A 184 -0.32 12.42 -21.58
N ASP A 185 0.01 13.71 -21.55
CA ASP A 185 0.46 14.38 -20.32
C ASP A 185 -0.72 14.75 -19.40
N SER A 186 -1.93 14.93 -19.94
CA SER A 186 -3.11 15.32 -19.18
C SER A 186 -3.85 14.13 -18.55
N VAL A 187 -3.69 12.93 -19.08
CA VAL A 187 -4.32 11.71 -18.54
C VAL A 187 -3.91 11.41 -17.09
N PRO A 188 -2.62 11.31 -16.72
CA PRO A 188 -2.24 11.01 -15.32
C PRO A 188 -2.80 12.06 -14.34
N VAL A 189 -2.79 13.34 -14.76
CA VAL A 189 -3.35 14.45 -13.97
C VAL A 189 -4.87 14.31 -13.80
N ALA A 190 -5.59 14.00 -14.87
CA ALA A 190 -7.04 13.84 -14.85
C ALA A 190 -7.47 12.63 -14.01
N ILE A 191 -6.73 11.53 -14.05
CA ILE A 191 -7.01 10.34 -13.22
C ILE A 191 -6.78 10.63 -11.74
N LEU A 192 -5.69 11.32 -11.41
CA LEU A 192 -5.44 11.74 -10.04
C LEU A 192 -6.56 12.68 -9.53
N PHE A 193 -7.04 13.60 -10.38
CA PHE A 193 -8.20 14.43 -10.07
C PHE A 193 -9.46 13.61 -9.80
N ILE A 194 -9.72 12.56 -10.60
CA ILE A 194 -10.84 11.64 -10.39
C ILE A 194 -10.72 10.93 -9.03
N ALA A 195 -9.55 10.36 -8.74
CA ALA A 195 -9.28 9.65 -7.49
C ALA A 195 -9.42 10.55 -6.25
N CYS A 196 -8.93 11.80 -6.32
CA CYS A 196 -9.11 12.78 -5.25
C CYS A 196 -10.59 13.01 -4.94
N ARG A 197 -11.42 13.12 -5.98
CA ARG A 197 -12.85 13.39 -5.83
C ARG A 197 -13.63 12.18 -5.31
N LYS A 198 -13.26 10.96 -5.71
CA LYS A 198 -13.86 9.73 -5.18
C LYS A 198 -13.57 9.51 -3.69
N ASN A 199 -12.41 9.95 -3.22
CA ASN A 199 -12.01 9.83 -1.81
C ASN A 199 -12.45 11.00 -0.90
N GLY A 200 -13.26 11.94 -1.38
CA GLY A 200 -13.65 13.12 -0.58
C GLY A 200 -12.51 14.09 -0.27
N HIS A 201 -11.45 14.05 -1.08
CA HIS A 201 -10.31 14.96 -1.02
C HIS A 201 -10.31 15.90 -2.23
N SER A 202 -11.43 16.54 -2.53
CA SER A 202 -11.61 17.32 -3.77
C SER A 202 -10.61 18.47 -3.86
N ARG A 203 -9.89 18.53 -4.98
CA ARG A 203 -8.92 19.59 -5.31
C ARG A 203 -9.43 20.36 -6.52
N SER A 204 -9.03 21.62 -6.64
CA SER A 204 -9.43 22.44 -7.79
C SER A 204 -8.57 22.13 -9.01
N LEU A 205 -9.12 22.28 -10.21
CA LEU A 205 -8.33 22.10 -11.45
C LEU A 205 -7.14 23.08 -11.56
N LYS A 206 -7.22 24.24 -10.90
CA LYS A 206 -6.11 25.20 -10.85
C LYS A 206 -4.95 24.70 -9.99
N GLU A 207 -5.23 23.97 -8.91
CA GLU A 207 -4.19 23.34 -8.10
C GLU A 207 -3.43 22.29 -8.91
N PHE A 208 -4.14 21.50 -9.73
CA PHE A 208 -3.51 20.54 -10.64
C PHE A 208 -2.74 21.20 -11.80
N GLU A 209 -3.24 22.30 -12.34
CA GLU A 209 -2.52 23.09 -13.35
C GLU A 209 -1.20 23.63 -12.79
N ALA A 210 -1.21 24.14 -11.54
CA ALA A 210 -0.01 24.62 -10.86
C ALA A 210 1.01 23.51 -10.56
N ALA A 211 0.57 22.31 -10.18
CA ALA A 211 1.46 21.18 -9.88
C ALA A 211 1.99 20.49 -11.16
N SER A 212 1.14 20.30 -12.17
CA SER A 212 1.50 19.52 -13.36
C SER A 212 2.09 20.33 -14.51
N GLY A 213 1.86 21.65 -14.53
CA GLY A 213 2.16 22.51 -15.67
C GLY A 213 1.22 22.32 -16.87
N VAL A 214 0.21 21.45 -16.77
CA VAL A 214 -0.76 21.19 -17.83
C VAL A 214 -1.92 22.17 -17.73
N ALA A 215 -2.23 22.85 -18.84
CA ALA A 215 -3.31 23.83 -18.89
C ALA A 215 -4.66 23.23 -18.45
N LYS A 216 -5.41 23.96 -17.60
CA LYS A 216 -6.72 23.56 -17.07
C LYS A 216 -7.70 23.07 -18.14
N LYS A 217 -7.70 23.70 -19.32
CA LYS A 217 -8.57 23.34 -20.45
C LYS A 217 -8.31 21.91 -20.94
N ARG A 218 -7.05 21.46 -20.97
CA ARG A 218 -6.70 20.09 -21.37
C ARG A 218 -7.11 19.08 -20.30
N ILE A 219 -6.78 19.36 -19.04
CA ILE A 219 -7.17 18.51 -17.90
C ILE A 219 -8.69 18.30 -17.89
N GLY A 220 -9.47 19.36 -18.05
CA GLY A 220 -10.93 19.30 -18.08
C GLY A 220 -11.49 18.49 -19.25
N LYS A 221 -10.88 18.58 -20.44
CA LYS A 221 -11.28 17.80 -21.62
C LYS A 221 -11.04 16.31 -21.40
N THR A 222 -9.83 15.96 -20.95
CA THR A 222 -9.45 14.56 -20.69
C THR A 222 -10.26 13.98 -19.53
N PHE A 223 -10.51 14.75 -18.48
CA PHE A 223 -11.44 14.38 -17.39
C PHE A 223 -12.81 13.99 -17.93
N LEU A 224 -13.42 14.84 -18.76
CA LEU A 224 -14.76 14.57 -19.30
C LEU A 224 -14.78 13.33 -20.20
N SER A 225 -13.71 13.13 -20.98
CA SER A 225 -13.55 11.94 -21.80
C SER A 225 -13.44 10.68 -20.94
N LEU A 226 -12.61 10.69 -19.90
CA LEU A 226 -12.39 9.54 -19.01
C LEU A 226 -13.66 9.17 -18.25
N THR A 227 -14.34 10.15 -17.66
CA THR A 227 -15.59 9.92 -16.91
C THR A 227 -16.67 9.36 -17.80
N ARG A 228 -16.78 9.83 -19.06
CA ARG A 228 -17.73 9.31 -20.04
C ARG A 228 -17.39 7.88 -20.49
N SER A 229 -16.11 7.57 -20.69
CA SER A 229 -15.68 6.25 -21.14
C SER A 229 -15.69 5.19 -20.05
N MET A 230 -15.45 5.56 -18.80
CA MET A 230 -15.47 4.63 -17.65
C MET A 230 -16.81 4.56 -16.93
N GLU A 231 -17.79 5.38 -17.33
CA GLU A 231 -19.12 5.49 -16.69
C GLU A 231 -19.02 5.76 -15.19
N ILE A 232 -18.04 6.57 -14.79
CA ILE A 232 -17.84 6.91 -13.38
C ILE A 232 -18.87 7.97 -12.99
N ASP A 233 -19.79 7.62 -12.11
CA ASP A 233 -20.64 8.63 -11.48
C ASP A 233 -19.81 9.49 -10.53
N MET A 234 -19.93 10.81 -10.67
CA MET A 234 -19.12 11.78 -9.93
C MET A 234 -20.01 12.78 -9.23
N CYS A 235 -20.03 12.69 -7.90
CA CYS A 235 -20.72 13.66 -7.06
C CYS A 235 -20.08 15.06 -7.18
N GLN A 236 -20.89 16.09 -6.94
CA GLN A 236 -20.37 17.45 -6.81
C GLN A 236 -19.51 17.57 -5.55
N ALA A 237 -18.37 18.28 -5.65
CA ALA A 237 -17.49 18.49 -4.52
C ALA A 237 -18.19 19.37 -3.48
N SER A 238 -18.27 18.89 -2.23
CA SER A 238 -18.88 19.61 -1.13
C SER A 238 -18.07 20.87 -0.76
N THR A 239 -18.74 21.92 -0.31
CA THR A 239 -18.10 23.16 0.14
C THR A 239 -17.21 22.90 1.36
N GLU A 240 -17.61 21.97 2.23
CA GLU A 240 -16.93 21.65 3.49
C GLU A 240 -15.50 21.11 3.29
N GLU A 241 -15.28 20.29 2.24
CA GLU A 241 -13.97 19.72 1.92
C GLU A 241 -12.93 20.81 1.63
N TYR A 242 -13.37 21.89 0.99
CA TYR A 242 -12.53 23.04 0.69
C TYR A 242 -12.26 23.89 1.93
N VAL A 243 -13.28 24.11 2.78
CA VAL A 243 -13.17 24.98 3.96
C VAL A 243 -12.11 24.47 4.92
N ALA A 244 -12.17 23.19 5.31
CA ALA A 244 -11.21 22.60 6.25
C ALA A 244 -9.76 22.79 5.79
N ARG A 245 -9.51 22.54 4.50
CA ARG A 245 -8.17 22.68 3.91
C ARG A 245 -7.70 24.11 3.83
N PHE A 246 -8.55 25.03 3.37
CA PHE A 246 -8.16 26.43 3.22
C PHE A 246 -7.95 27.11 4.58
N CYS A 247 -8.76 26.78 5.60
CA CYS A 247 -8.52 27.22 6.97
C CYS A 247 -7.14 26.77 7.49
N SER A 248 -6.77 25.51 7.22
CA SER A 248 -5.47 24.96 7.60
C SER A 248 -4.32 25.70 6.88
N LYS A 249 -4.45 25.95 5.57
CA LYS A 249 -3.45 26.71 4.78
C LYS A 249 -3.32 28.17 5.23
N LEU A 250 -4.39 28.78 5.71
CA LEU A 250 -4.40 30.15 6.24
C LEU A 250 -3.94 30.25 7.71
N GLY A 251 -3.67 29.11 8.36
CA GLY A 251 -3.30 29.08 9.77
C GLY A 251 -4.39 29.66 10.69
N LEU A 252 -5.66 29.39 10.39
CA LEU A 252 -6.78 29.82 11.24
C LEU A 252 -6.92 28.89 12.46
N PRO A 253 -7.36 29.41 13.62
CA PRO A 253 -7.60 28.59 14.81
C PRO A 253 -8.63 27.49 14.55
N HIS A 254 -8.47 26.33 15.21
CA HIS A 254 -9.39 25.19 15.05
C HIS A 254 -10.86 25.55 15.37
N LYS A 255 -11.09 26.44 16.35
CA LYS A 255 -12.44 26.98 16.66
C LYS A 255 -13.06 27.67 15.44
N THR A 256 -12.31 28.54 14.78
CA THR A 256 -12.73 29.23 13.55
C THR A 256 -13.01 28.26 12.41
N GLN A 257 -12.17 27.23 12.25
CA GLN A 257 -12.37 26.20 11.24
C GLN A 257 -13.67 25.40 11.46
N HIS A 258 -13.97 25.04 12.71
CA HIS A 258 -15.19 24.31 13.04
C HIS A 258 -16.44 25.14 12.72
N ILE A 259 -16.47 26.39 13.18
CA ILE A 259 -17.54 27.36 12.88
C ILE A 259 -17.70 27.53 11.36
N ALA A 260 -16.59 27.62 10.61
CA ALA A 260 -16.63 27.77 9.16
C ALA A 260 -17.23 26.56 8.45
N ASN A 261 -16.95 25.34 8.92
CA ASN A 261 -17.56 24.13 8.38
C ASN A 261 -19.07 24.08 8.65
N ASP A 262 -19.52 24.48 9.84
CA ASP A 262 -20.94 24.50 10.18
C ASP A 262 -21.71 25.54 9.37
N VAL A 263 -21.11 26.73 9.18
CA VAL A 263 -21.69 27.77 8.32
C VAL A 263 -21.75 27.31 6.86
N ALA A 264 -20.74 26.59 6.37
CA ALA A 264 -20.76 26.03 5.02
C ALA A 264 -21.89 25.01 4.84
N LYS A 265 -22.07 24.10 5.81
CA LYS A 265 -23.18 23.14 5.81
C LYS A 265 -24.54 23.83 5.82
N LYS A 266 -24.71 24.85 6.67
CA LYS A 266 -25.94 25.65 6.71
C LYS A 266 -26.18 26.41 5.41
N ALA A 267 -25.14 26.92 4.76
CA ALA A 267 -25.28 27.59 3.47
C ALA A 267 -25.75 26.64 2.37
N ASP A 268 -25.29 25.38 2.41
CA ASP A 268 -25.72 24.34 1.48
C ASP A 268 -27.19 23.91 1.77
N THR A 269 -27.59 23.74 3.03
CA THR A 269 -28.99 23.39 3.38
C THR A 269 -30.00 24.49 3.05
N LEU A 270 -29.60 25.75 3.14
CA LEU A 270 -30.42 26.91 2.76
C LEU A 270 -30.46 27.14 1.23
N GLY A 271 -29.75 26.34 0.44
CA GLY A 271 -29.70 26.47 -1.01
C GLY A 271 -28.90 27.69 -1.52
N LEU A 272 -28.15 28.37 -0.65
CA LEU A 272 -27.35 29.56 -1.01
C LEU A 272 -26.15 29.24 -1.92
N SER A 273 -25.79 27.96 -1.98
CA SER A 273 -24.71 27.39 -2.80
C SER A 273 -25.11 27.20 -4.27
N THR A 274 -26.42 27.17 -4.56
CA THR A 274 -26.96 26.87 -5.89
C THR A 274 -26.48 27.90 -6.92
N GLY A 275 -25.91 27.41 -8.03
CA GLY A 275 -25.41 28.25 -9.13
C GLY A 275 -24.09 28.96 -8.86
N LYS A 276 -23.45 28.73 -7.70
CA LYS A 276 -22.14 29.30 -7.35
C LYS A 276 -21.06 28.21 -7.34
N SER A 277 -19.82 28.63 -7.53
CA SER A 277 -18.69 27.69 -7.41
C SER A 277 -18.46 27.33 -5.94
N PRO A 278 -18.34 26.04 -5.58
CA PRO A 278 -18.13 25.62 -4.18
C PRO A 278 -16.84 26.20 -3.59
N ILE A 279 -15.81 26.41 -4.41
CA ILE A 279 -14.56 27.04 -3.98
C ILE A 279 -14.78 28.52 -3.63
N ALA A 280 -15.62 29.24 -4.40
CA ALA A 280 -15.94 30.65 -4.13
C ALA A 280 -16.82 30.79 -2.88
N MET A 281 -17.73 29.84 -2.66
CA MET A 281 -18.50 29.72 -1.43
C MET A 281 -17.58 29.50 -0.23
N ALA A 282 -16.68 28.51 -0.29
CA ALA A 282 -15.71 28.24 0.78
C ALA A 282 -14.84 29.45 1.11
N ALA A 283 -14.28 30.13 0.10
CA ALA A 283 -13.47 31.33 0.28
C ALA A 283 -14.24 32.47 0.98
N SER A 284 -15.50 32.67 0.60
CA SER A 284 -16.36 33.72 1.16
C SER A 284 -16.83 33.39 2.58
N VAL A 285 -17.14 32.13 2.87
CA VAL A 285 -17.47 31.65 4.22
C VAL A 285 -16.29 31.86 5.16
N ILE A 286 -15.08 31.49 4.73
CA ILE A 286 -13.86 31.69 5.51
C ILE A 286 -13.63 33.16 5.79
N TYR A 287 -13.72 34.03 4.77
CA TYR A 287 -13.55 35.48 4.95
C TYR A 287 -14.55 36.05 5.96
N LEU A 288 -15.81 35.61 5.87
CA LEU A 288 -16.88 36.06 6.75
C LEU A 288 -16.61 35.60 8.18
N VAL A 289 -16.42 34.30 8.42
CA VAL A 289 -16.21 33.70 9.76
C VAL A 289 -14.91 34.19 10.42
N ALA A 290 -13.84 34.39 9.65
CA ALA A 290 -12.59 34.98 10.12
C ALA A 290 -12.80 36.39 10.69
N ALA A 291 -13.74 37.17 10.13
CA ALA A 291 -14.07 38.50 10.65
C ALA A 291 -14.83 38.44 11.99
N TYR A 292 -15.62 37.40 12.27
CA TYR A 292 -16.33 37.27 13.57
C TYR A 292 -15.45 36.74 14.68
N THR A 293 -14.56 35.80 14.35
CA THR A 293 -13.69 35.14 15.34
C THR A 293 -12.44 35.96 15.66
N ASN A 294 -12.42 37.24 15.27
CA ASN A 294 -11.29 38.17 15.42
C ASN A 294 -9.96 37.67 14.79
N ALA A 295 -10.05 36.74 13.82
CA ALA A 295 -8.93 36.17 13.09
C ALA A 295 -8.95 36.66 11.63
N LYS A 296 -9.18 37.96 11.43
CA LYS A 296 -9.43 38.56 10.11
C LYS A 296 -8.25 38.34 9.17
N ARG A 297 -8.56 37.89 7.94
CA ARG A 297 -7.60 37.72 6.85
C ARG A 297 -7.91 38.68 5.71
N SER A 298 -6.87 39.07 4.96
CA SER A 298 -7.08 39.95 3.81
C SER A 298 -7.72 39.19 2.64
N ILE A 299 -8.47 39.90 1.80
CA ILE A 299 -9.08 39.33 0.58
C ILE A 299 -8.00 38.75 -0.34
N GLN A 300 -6.85 39.44 -0.43
CA GLN A 300 -5.69 39.02 -1.23
C GLN A 300 -5.09 37.71 -0.71
N GLU A 301 -4.90 37.59 0.60
CA GLU A 301 -4.36 36.39 1.23
C GLU A 301 -5.25 35.16 0.99
N ILE A 302 -6.57 35.31 1.14
CA ILE A 302 -7.53 34.22 0.84
C ILE A 302 -7.55 33.92 -0.66
N SER A 303 -7.49 34.95 -1.52
CA SER A 303 -7.44 34.79 -2.97
C SER A 303 -6.21 33.99 -3.42
N ASN A 304 -5.05 34.25 -2.82
CA ASN A 304 -3.80 33.53 -3.09
C ASN A 304 -3.90 32.05 -2.72
N VAL A 305 -4.49 31.73 -1.55
CA VAL A 305 -4.65 30.35 -1.09
C VAL A 305 -5.69 29.57 -1.90
N THR A 306 -6.80 30.23 -2.26
CA THR A 306 -7.95 29.60 -2.93
C THR A 306 -7.83 29.61 -4.46
N MET A 307 -6.90 30.38 -5.01
CA MET A 307 -6.69 30.59 -6.45
C MET A 307 -7.95 31.14 -7.17
N ILE A 308 -8.76 31.93 -6.46
CA ILE A 308 -9.97 32.58 -6.99
C ILE A 308 -9.73 34.07 -7.18
N GLY A 309 -10.27 34.65 -8.25
CA GLY A 309 -10.21 36.10 -8.45
C GLY A 309 -11.05 36.86 -7.42
N GLU A 310 -10.48 37.92 -6.84
CA GLU A 310 -11.10 38.70 -5.76
C GLU A 310 -12.53 39.16 -6.04
N LYS A 311 -12.82 39.55 -7.30
CA LYS A 311 -14.15 40.01 -7.72
C LYS A 311 -15.22 38.95 -7.47
N ASN A 312 -14.94 37.69 -7.82
CA ASN A 312 -15.89 36.60 -7.64
C ASN A 312 -16.15 36.33 -6.16
N MET A 313 -15.11 36.38 -5.33
CA MET A 313 -15.24 36.22 -3.87
C MET A 313 -16.08 37.36 -3.27
N LYS A 314 -15.86 38.62 -3.68
CA LYS A 314 -16.65 39.77 -3.20
C LYS A 314 -18.14 39.64 -3.53
N VAL A 315 -18.48 39.16 -4.73
CA VAL A 315 -19.87 38.93 -5.15
C VAL A 315 -20.54 37.88 -4.26
N VAL A 316 -19.90 36.73 -4.04
CA VAL A 316 -20.46 35.66 -3.20
C VAL A 316 -20.56 36.09 -1.73
N CYS A 317 -19.55 36.80 -1.22
CA CYS A 317 -19.58 37.34 0.14
C CYS A 317 -20.71 38.34 0.35
N LYS A 318 -21.00 39.21 -0.63
CA LYS A 318 -22.12 40.16 -0.55
C LYS A 318 -23.46 39.42 -0.44
N GLU A 319 -23.61 38.31 -1.15
CA GLU A 319 -24.82 37.49 -1.10
C GLU A 319 -24.98 36.78 0.24
N LEU A 320 -23.91 36.15 0.74
CA LEU A 320 -23.91 35.51 2.07
C LEU A 320 -24.23 36.50 3.19
N ASN A 321 -23.77 37.75 3.06
CA ASN A 321 -24.01 38.78 4.06
C ASN A 321 -25.49 39.21 4.15
N LYS A 322 -26.30 39.02 3.09
CA LYS A 322 -27.76 39.28 3.15
C LYS A 322 -28.47 38.32 4.11
N SER A 323 -28.04 37.05 4.12
CA SER A 323 -28.59 35.99 4.97
C SER A 323 -27.76 35.75 6.22
N ARG A 324 -26.94 36.73 6.63
CA ARG A 324 -26.00 36.63 7.76
C ARG A 324 -26.69 36.17 9.05
N VAL A 325 -27.84 36.74 9.39
CA VAL A 325 -28.50 36.45 10.68
C VAL A 325 -28.81 34.95 10.80
N VAL A 326 -29.40 34.37 9.75
CA VAL A 326 -29.79 32.96 9.69
C VAL A 326 -28.57 32.02 9.66
N LEU A 327 -27.50 32.43 8.98
CA LEU A 327 -26.27 31.61 8.88
C LEU A 327 -25.54 31.46 10.22
N PHE A 328 -25.52 32.53 11.03
CA PHE A 328 -24.82 32.55 12.31
C PHE A 328 -25.70 32.21 13.51
N GLU A 329 -27.01 32.07 13.30
CA GLU A 329 -27.96 31.66 14.34
C GLU A 329 -27.56 30.30 14.92
N GLY A 330 -27.29 30.27 16.24
CA GLY A 330 -26.87 29.06 16.96
C GLY A 330 -25.42 28.62 16.77
N VAL A 331 -24.63 29.23 15.88
CA VAL A 331 -23.20 28.85 15.68
C VAL A 331 -22.25 29.64 16.59
N LEU A 332 -22.68 30.82 17.06
CA LEU A 332 -21.89 31.68 17.96
C LEU A 332 -21.99 31.30 19.44
N LEU A 333 -22.83 30.32 19.80
CA LEU A 333 -23.12 29.92 21.19
C LEU A 333 -22.35 28.67 21.65
N THR A 334 -21.45 28.15 20.83
CA THR A 334 -20.58 26.97 21.09
C THR A 334 -19.13 27.31 20.82
#